data_AF-A0A4R5AE44-F1
#
_entry.id   AF-A0A4R5AE44-F1
#
_cell.length_a   1.000
_cell.length_b   1.000
_cell.length_c   1.000
_cell.angle_alpha   90.00
_cell.angle_beta   90.00
_cell.angle_gamma   90.00
#
_symmetry.space_group_name_H-M   'P 1'
#
loop_
_entity.id
_entity.type
_entity.pdbx_description
1 polymer ?
#
loop_
_entity_poly.entity_id
_entity_poly.type
_entity_poly.pdbx_seq_one_letter_code
_entity_poly.pdbx_strand_id
1 'polypeptide(L)'
;MIVRTAGVTSPEQTVGSVIRQARCRLGYSQYGIADELARISGNGSLTRDEVARWERGKRIPGPYWRQWISQVLDVGSTDLERAARAARQARRARVPQ
;
A
#
# COMPACT_ATOMS: atom_id res chain seq x y z
N MET A 1 16.02 18.13 -1.80
CA MET A 1 15.09 17.71 -2.88
C MET A 1 15.32 16.22 -3.08
N ILE A 2 14.56 15.35 -2.42
CA ILE A 2 14.76 13.88 -2.49
C ILE A 2 13.94 13.38 -3.68
N VAL A 3 14.62 12.87 -4.70
CA VAL A 3 14.01 12.20 -5.85
C VAL A 3 13.44 10.88 -5.33
N ARG A 4 12.17 10.87 -4.95
CA ARG A 4 11.41 9.65 -4.66
C ARG A 4 11.46 8.79 -5.91
N THR A 5 12.01 7.58 -5.80
CA THR A 5 12.14 6.68 -6.94
C THR A 5 10.74 6.34 -7.42
N ALA A 6 10.36 6.87 -8.58
CA ALA A 6 9.14 6.47 -9.27
C ALA A 6 9.31 5.01 -9.64
N GLY A 7 8.90 4.10 -8.74
CA GLY A 7 8.69 2.72 -9.09
C GLY A 7 7.65 2.72 -10.20
N VAL A 8 8.08 2.44 -11.42
CA VAL A 8 7.25 2.38 -12.63
C VAL A 8 6.00 1.57 -12.30
N THR A 9 4.88 2.26 -12.04
CA THR A 9 3.60 1.60 -11.86
C THR A 9 3.13 1.17 -13.23
N SER A 10 3.42 -0.08 -13.60
CA SER A 10 2.79 -0.70 -14.77
C SER A 10 1.26 -0.68 -14.58
N PRO A 11 0.47 -0.52 -15.64
CA PRO A 11 -0.99 -0.35 -15.56
C PRO A 11 -1.73 -1.52 -14.88
N GLU A 12 -1.08 -2.67 -14.71
CA GLU A 12 -1.63 -3.86 -14.05
C GLU A 12 -1.30 -3.95 -12.55
N GLN A 13 -0.45 -3.05 -12.02
CA GLN A 13 -0.06 -3.10 -10.62
C GLN A 13 -1.16 -2.55 -9.70
N THR A 14 -1.77 -3.46 -8.94
CA THR A 14 -2.66 -3.09 -7.85
C THR A 14 -1.89 -2.41 -6.71
N VAL A 15 -2.59 -1.62 -5.89
CA VAL A 15 -2.00 -1.05 -4.67
C VAL A 15 -1.39 -2.12 -3.75
N GLY A 16 -1.96 -3.33 -3.70
CA GLY A 16 -1.46 -4.44 -2.90
C GLY A 16 -0.12 -4.97 -3.40
N SER A 17 0.07 -5.07 -4.72
CA SER A 17 1.35 -5.51 -5.30
C SER A 17 2.44 -4.46 -5.11
N VAL A 18 2.12 -3.16 -5.22
CA VAL A 18 3.06 -2.07 -4.93
C VAL A 18 3.56 -2.15 -3.48
N ILE A 19 2.65 -2.32 -2.51
CA ILE A 19 3.00 -2.47 -1.08
C ILE A 19 3.90 -3.68 -0.87
N ARG A 20 3.51 -4.84 -1.41
CA ARG A 20 4.29 -6.08 -1.25
C ARG A 20 5.70 -5.95 -1.81
N GLN A 21 5.84 -5.41 -3.03
CA GLN A 21 7.14 -5.25 -3.67
C GLN A 21 8.04 -4.28 -2.91
N ALA A 22 7.50 -3.13 -2.50
CA ALA A 22 8.26 -2.16 -1.73
C ALA A 22 8.69 -2.71 -0.36
N ARG A 23 7.78 -3.42 0.32
CA ARG A 23 8.07 -4.11 1.57
C ARG A 23 9.22 -5.11 1.41
N CYS A 24 9.16 -5.99 0.41
CA CYS A 24 10.21 -6.97 0.15
C CYS A 24 11.54 -6.30 -0.21
N ARG A 25 11.52 -5.23 -1.03
CA ARG A 25 12.72 -4.46 -1.41
C ARG A 25 13.43 -3.86 -0.20
N LEU A 26 12.66 -3.40 0.79
CA LEU A 26 13.17 -2.82 2.03
C LEU A 26 13.44 -3.85 3.14
N GLY A 27 13.28 -5.15 2.86
CA GLY A 27 13.57 -6.22 3.83
C GLY A 27 12.55 -6.36 4.96
N TYR A 28 11.39 -5.69 4.87
CA TYR A 28 10.36 -5.78 5.89
C TYR A 28 9.58 -7.10 5.83
N SER A 29 9.36 -7.73 6.98
CA SER A 29 8.29 -8.73 7.15
C SER A 29 6.93 -8.02 7.23
N GLN A 30 5.81 -8.76 7.08
CA GLN A 30 4.48 -8.17 7.27
C GLN A 30 4.24 -7.67 8.70
N TYR A 31 4.87 -8.31 9.70
CA TYR A 31 4.87 -7.82 11.08
C TYR A 31 5.70 -6.55 11.21
N GLY A 32 6.92 -6.56 10.69
CA GLY A 32 7.82 -5.40 10.81
C GLY A 32 7.25 -4.12 10.19
N ILE A 33 6.60 -4.21 9.03
CA ILE A 33 5.95 -3.03 8.46
C ILE A 33 4.70 -2.60 9.25
N ALA A 34 3.97 -3.55 9.86
CA ALA A 34 2.79 -3.23 10.67
C ALA A 34 3.21 -2.49 11.94
N ASP A 35 4.25 -2.98 12.62
CA ASP A 35 4.81 -2.35 13.82
C ASP A 35 5.34 -0.95 13.51
N GLU A 36 6.08 -0.80 12.41
CA GLU A 36 6.62 0.51 12.00
C GLU A 36 5.51 1.51 11.64
N LEU A 37 4.50 1.08 10.87
CA LEU A 37 3.35 1.92 10.55
C LEU A 37 2.55 2.30 11.80
N ALA A 38 2.34 1.37 12.74
CA ALA A 38 1.67 1.65 14.01
C ALA A 38 2.47 2.67 14.84
N ARG A 39 3.79 2.49 14.92
CA ARG A 39 4.72 3.36 15.64
C ARG A 39 4.70 4.79 15.08
N ILE A 40 4.83 4.98 13.77
CA ILE A 40 4.91 6.32 13.19
C ILE A 40 3.55 7.03 13.10
N SER A 41 2.46 6.27 12.96
CA SER A 41 1.12 6.84 12.87
C SER A 41 0.50 7.17 14.24
N GLY A 42 1.09 6.66 15.31
CA GLY A 42 0.52 6.67 16.66
C GLY A 42 -0.71 5.78 16.80
N ASN A 43 -1.04 4.97 15.78
CA ASN A 43 -2.23 4.13 15.74
C ASN A 43 -1.87 2.64 15.89
N GLY A 44 -1.93 2.16 17.13
CA GLY A 44 -1.68 0.75 17.48
C GLY A 44 -2.74 -0.26 17.01
N SER A 45 -3.82 0.18 16.35
CA SER A 45 -4.84 -0.73 15.82
C SER A 45 -4.42 -1.44 14.52
N LEU A 46 -3.36 -0.96 13.86
CA LEU A 46 -2.84 -1.61 12.67
C LEU A 46 -2.17 -2.93 13.03
N THR A 47 -2.60 -4.00 12.36
CA THR A 47 -2.04 -5.34 12.56
C THR A 47 -1.43 -5.87 11.27
N ARG A 48 -0.56 -6.87 11.40
CA ARG A 48 -0.04 -7.68 10.29
C ARG A 48 -1.14 -8.21 9.37
N ASP A 49 -2.31 -8.55 9.91
CA ASP A 49 -3.43 -9.05 9.10
C ASP A 49 -4.06 -7.98 8.22
N GLU A 50 -4.08 -6.73 8.66
CA GLU A 50 -4.52 -5.61 7.82
C GLU A 50 -3.55 -5.41 6.64
N VAL A 51 -2.24 -5.48 6.91
CA VAL A 51 -1.20 -5.49 5.86
C VAL A 51 -1.43 -6.66 4.88
N ALA A 52 -1.64 -7.87 5.39
CA ALA A 52 -1.89 -9.05 4.56
C ALA A 52 -3.20 -8.95 3.76
N ARG A 53 -4.22 -8.21 4.24
CA ARG A 53 -5.44 -7.92 3.48
C ARG A 53 -5.17 -6.92 2.35
N TRP A 54 -4.31 -5.92 2.56
CA TRP A 54 -3.93 -4.98 1.51
C TRP A 54 -3.13 -5.67 0.40
N GLU A 55 -2.11 -6.44 0.75
CA GLU A 55 -1.23 -7.10 -0.21
C GLU A 55 -1.97 -8.11 -1.10
N ARG A 56 -2.95 -8.83 -0.54
CA ARG A 56 -3.81 -9.76 -1.29
C ARG A 56 -4.95 -9.06 -2.03
N GLY A 57 -5.05 -7.74 -1.92
CA GLY A 57 -6.16 -6.98 -2.50
C GLY A 57 -7.52 -7.37 -1.94
N LYS A 58 -7.61 -7.85 -0.69
CA LYS A 58 -8.88 -8.03 0.06
C LYS A 58 -9.40 -6.69 0.58
N ARG A 59 -8.52 -5.80 1.01
CA ARG A 59 -8.83 -4.40 1.34
C ARG A 59 -7.95 -3.46 0.52
N ILE A 60 -8.47 -2.25 0.28
CA ILE A 60 -7.70 -1.16 -0.32
C ILE A 60 -7.40 -0.18 0.82
N PRO A 61 -6.14 0.18 1.08
CA PRO A 61 -5.81 1.12 2.15
C PRO A 61 -6.49 2.47 1.88
N GLY A 62 -7.08 3.03 2.94
CA GLY A 62 -7.71 4.34 2.91
C GLY A 62 -6.67 5.47 2.79
N PRO A 63 -7.11 6.72 2.50
CA PRO A 63 -6.22 7.88 2.39
C PRO A 63 -5.27 8.04 3.59
N TYR A 64 -5.80 7.90 4.81
CA TYR A 64 -5.02 7.98 6.04
C TYR A 64 -3.86 6.99 6.11
N TRP A 65 -4.05 5.73 5.68
CA TRP A 65 -2.96 4.75 5.70
C TRP A 65 -1.99 4.94 4.53
N ARG A 66 -2.45 5.45 3.38
CA ARG A 66 -1.61 5.65 2.20
C ARG A 66 -0.50 6.69 2.42
N GLN A 67 -0.73 7.73 3.22
CA GLN A 67 0.33 8.69 3.58
C GLN A 67 1.45 8.00 4.37
N TRP A 68 1.12 7.17 5.36
CA TRP A 68 2.10 6.45 6.17
C TRP A 68 2.82 5.38 5.37
N ILE A 69 2.10 4.64 4.52
CA ILE A 69 2.69 3.66 3.60
C ILE A 69 3.67 4.35 2.65
N SER A 70 3.29 5.50 2.08
CA SER A 70 4.18 6.29 1.20
C SER A 70 5.47 6.68 1.92
N GLN A 71 5.36 7.09 3.19
CA GLN A 71 6.51 7.47 4.00
C GLN A 71 7.41 6.29 4.38
N VAL A 72 6.86 5.19 4.90
CA VAL A 72 7.67 4.05 5.39
C VAL A 72 8.26 3.24 4.24
N LEU A 73 7.50 3.03 3.16
CA LEU A 73 7.93 2.20 2.05
C LEU A 73 8.67 2.98 0.95
N ASP A 74 8.87 4.28 1.16
CA ASP A 74 9.42 5.22 0.17
C ASP A 74 8.78 5.04 -1.21
N VAL A 75 7.44 5.05 -1.21
CA VAL A 75 6.63 4.96 -2.43
C VAL A 75 5.97 6.32 -2.68
N GLY A 76 5.93 6.77 -3.93
CA GLY A 76 5.23 8.00 -4.32
C GLY A 76 3.77 7.98 -3.88
N SER A 77 3.32 9.02 -3.17
CA SER A 77 1.93 9.13 -2.71
C SER A 77 0.93 9.15 -3.87
N THR A 78 1.28 9.83 -4.96
CA THR A 78 0.49 9.87 -6.20
C THR A 78 0.37 8.49 -6.85
N ASP A 79 1.44 7.70 -6.87
CA ASP A 79 1.44 6.36 -7.47
C ASP A 79 0.57 5.41 -6.66
N LEU A 80 0.69 5.46 -5.33
CA LEU A 80 -0.13 4.67 -4.42
C LEU A 80 -1.61 5.04 -4.52
N GLU A 81 -1.91 6.34 -4.73
CA GLU A 81 -3.27 6.80 -4.98
C GLU A 81 -3.82 6.29 -6.31
N ARG A 82 -3.05 6.43 -7.41
CA ARG A 82 -3.44 5.93 -8.74
C ARG A 82 -3.72 4.44 -8.71
N ALA A 83 -2.82 3.65 -8.14
CA ALA A 83 -2.99 2.20 -7.97
C ALA A 83 -4.22 1.85 -7.11
N ALA A 84 -4.49 2.63 -6.06
CA ALA A 84 -5.67 2.44 -5.22
C ALA A 84 -6.98 2.85 -5.91
N ARG A 85 -6.96 3.81 -6.85
CA ARG A 85 -8.13 4.17 -7.67
C ARG A 85 -8.41 3.08 -8.71
N ALA A 86 -7.39 2.62 -9.42
CA ALA A 86 -7.48 1.51 -10.38
C ALA A 86 -8.04 0.24 -9.71
N ALA A 87 -7.54 -0.11 -8.52
CA ALA A 87 -8.04 -1.27 -7.77
C ALA A 87 -9.53 -1.15 -7.37
N ARG A 88 -10.03 0.07 -7.07
CA ARG A 88 -11.47 0.28 -6.79
C ARG A 88 -12.30 0.12 -8.05
N GLN A 89 -11.84 0.66 -9.18
CA GLN A 89 -12.53 0.56 -10.47
C GLN A 89 -12.62 -0.90 -10.93
N ALA A 90 -11.52 -1.65 -10.87
CA ALA A 90 -11.48 -3.07 -11.22
C ALA A 90 -12.43 -3.91 -10.35
N ARG A 91 -12.51 -3.62 -9.03
CA ARG A 91 -13.49 -4.29 -8.14
C ARG A 91 -14.93 -3.99 -8.54
N ARG A 92 -15.23 -2.74 -8.90
CA ARG A 92 -16.58 -2.34 -9.33
C ARG A 92 -16.98 -3.03 -10.64
N ALA A 93 -16.05 -3.18 -11.58
CA ALA A 93 -16.30 -3.85 -12.86
C ALA A 93 -16.50 -5.37 -12.72
N ARG A 94 -15.98 -5.99 -11.65
CA ARG A 94 -16.04 -7.45 -11.43
C ARG A 94 -17.29 -7.92 -10.67
N VAL A 95 -18.07 -7.00 -10.11
CA VAL A 95 -19.39 -7.33 -9.55
C VAL A 95 -20.38 -7.24 -10.70
N PRO A 96 -20.96 -8.36 -11.18
CA PRO A 96 -22.11 -8.29 -12.08
C PRO A 96 -23.24 -7.60 -11.34
N GLN A 97 -23.93 -6.67 -12.02
CA GLN A 97 -25.21 -6.13 -11.51
C GLN A 97 -26.21 -7.26 -11.30
#